data_AF-A0A8J7ERP3-F1
#
_entry.id   AF-A0A8J7ERP3-F1
#
_cell.length_a   1.000
_cell.length_b   1.000
_cell.length_c   1.000
_cell.angle_alpha   90.00
_cell.angle_beta   90.00
_cell.angle_gamma   90.00
#
_symmetry.space_group_name_H-M   'P 1'
#
loop_
_entity.id
_entity.type
_entity.pdbx_description
1 polymer ?
#
loop_
_entity_poly.entity_id
_entity_poly.type
_entity_poly.pdbx_seq_one_letter_code
_entity_poly.pdbx_strand_id
1 'polypeptide(L)'
;MLNKVSEKTMHRVRWLLAIGWLLLIASLFYDPITPAFTLPTNLDSPFRLKPEIYLDPERCVKIREACVPEQPFAMGALIWWAMIVPSGIFILLVFGHEVWRRICPLSFFSQIPRALGIQRRRQVVDPLTGEVRRELVTIGENSWLGKNHLYVQFGLFFLGLGLRILYVNSDRVALGSFLIGTIICAIIVGYLYAGKSWCQYFCPMAPVQMVYTGPRALLGSQAHLEQKPAITQSMCRTVDPATKQERSACVSCKMPCIDIDAEKNYWTELNKPGRRLVQYGYLGMVIAFYLYYFLYAGNWDYYFTGAWTHEEDQITKIFDPGFYIYGQVLPIPKAVAVYITFAVLTAITFTIGWILEKQYRTFASWRGRTVSALQAQHVAFTIFTIASFWTFFSYGARPSLNRLPPMGVLAFNGVVVLVGSMWLFRTFSRTRAQYERESMSTSLRKQLQKLQLDTSLLEGRFVEDLSSDEVYTLVKVLSGYSQQLRLQSYTEIMEDLLEQRVVDVPGSYDFFAKLRQDLQIKDSDHFATIEAIAATHPELLMSAQTHEVSAEHHDAATLAKTIAKRLRNDRPGNASSTSGRRRW
;
A
#
# COMPACT_ATOMS: atom_id res chain seq x y z
N MET A 1 8.84 -18.38 -3.33
CA MET A 1 8.68 -17.55 -4.55
C MET A 1 7.20 -17.23 -4.84
N LEU A 2 6.46 -16.64 -3.90
CA LEU A 2 5.10 -16.14 -4.18
C LEU A 2 5.11 -14.98 -5.20
N ASN A 3 6.26 -14.31 -5.33
CA ASN A 3 6.44 -13.16 -6.20
C ASN A 3 6.58 -13.50 -7.70
N LYS A 4 6.43 -14.77 -8.08
CA LYS A 4 6.49 -15.23 -9.49
C LYS A 4 5.22 -15.96 -9.94
N VAL A 5 4.15 -15.92 -9.15
CA VAL A 5 2.90 -16.61 -9.49
C VAL A 5 2.20 -15.89 -10.64
N SER A 6 1.87 -16.64 -11.69
CA SER A 6 1.21 -16.11 -12.89
C SER A 6 -0.17 -15.51 -12.59
N GLU A 7 -0.57 -14.55 -13.43
CA GLU A 7 -1.84 -13.85 -13.33
C GLU A 7 -3.04 -14.80 -13.50
N LYS A 8 -2.92 -15.83 -14.33
CA LYS A 8 -3.97 -16.85 -14.51
C LYS A 8 -4.28 -17.61 -13.22
N THR A 9 -3.24 -18.06 -12.51
CA THR A 9 -3.42 -18.79 -11.24
C THR A 9 -4.02 -17.88 -10.18
N MET A 10 -3.54 -16.65 -10.09
CA MET A 10 -4.03 -15.72 -9.07
C MET A 10 -5.41 -15.15 -9.38
N HIS A 11 -5.83 -15.12 -10.63
CA HIS A 11 -7.22 -14.85 -10.98
C HIS A 11 -8.16 -15.90 -10.38
N ARG A 12 -7.80 -17.19 -10.42
CA ARG A 12 -8.57 -18.26 -9.77
C ARG A 12 -8.60 -18.11 -8.25
N VAL A 13 -7.44 -17.82 -7.65
CA VAL A 13 -7.34 -17.58 -6.19
C VAL A 13 -8.23 -16.41 -5.78
N ARG A 14 -8.25 -15.30 -6.54
CA ARG A 14 -9.13 -14.16 -6.27
C ARG A 14 -10.60 -14.54 -6.31
N TRP A 15 -11.03 -15.33 -7.30
CA TRP A 15 -12.40 -15.82 -7.36
C TRP A 15 -12.75 -16.68 -6.16
N LEU A 16 -11.88 -17.63 -5.78
CA LEU A 16 -12.10 -18.48 -4.61
C LEU A 16 -12.23 -17.64 -3.33
N LEU A 17 -11.33 -16.68 -3.12
CA LEU A 17 -11.38 -15.77 -1.97
C LEU A 17 -12.61 -14.86 -2.00
N ALA A 18 -12.99 -14.35 -3.17
CA ALA A 18 -14.18 -13.51 -3.32
C ALA A 18 -15.46 -14.30 -3.02
N ILE A 19 -15.57 -15.54 -3.52
CA ILE A 19 -16.70 -16.44 -3.22
C ILE A 19 -16.73 -16.77 -1.73
N GLY A 20 -15.60 -17.17 -1.14
CA GLY A 20 -15.51 -17.45 0.29
C GLY A 20 -15.91 -16.24 1.15
N TRP A 21 -15.53 -15.03 0.72
CA TRP A 21 -15.92 -13.80 1.41
C TRP A 21 -17.41 -13.47 1.26
N LEU A 22 -17.99 -13.66 0.06
CA LEU A 22 -19.43 -13.50 -0.15
C LEU A 22 -20.24 -14.54 0.65
N LEU A 23 -19.75 -15.78 0.76
CA LEU A 23 -20.35 -16.81 1.61
C LEU A 23 -20.30 -16.43 3.09
N LEU A 24 -19.18 -15.88 3.57
CA LEU A 24 -19.07 -15.36 4.93
C LEU A 24 -20.06 -14.20 5.16
N ILE A 25 -20.18 -13.27 4.21
CA ILE A 25 -21.15 -12.18 4.29
C ILE A 25 -22.58 -12.73 4.31
N ALA A 26 -22.91 -13.70 3.46
CA ALA A 26 -24.21 -14.35 3.47
C ALA A 26 -24.49 -15.04 4.81
N SER A 27 -23.49 -15.69 5.42
CA SER A 27 -23.65 -16.32 6.73
C SER A 27 -23.96 -15.31 7.85
N LEU A 28 -23.58 -14.04 7.69
CA LEU A 28 -23.94 -13.02 8.69
C LEU A 28 -25.44 -12.72 8.72
N PHE A 29 -26.17 -12.96 7.63
CA PHE A 29 -27.63 -12.83 7.59
C PHE A 29 -28.32 -14.12 7.98
N TYR A 30 -27.76 -15.27 7.59
CA TYR A 30 -28.32 -16.58 7.88
C TYR A 30 -27.23 -17.62 8.15
N ASP A 31 -27.13 -18.07 9.41
CA ASP A 31 -26.15 -19.06 9.84
C ASP A 31 -26.81 -20.22 10.59
N PRO A 32 -27.08 -21.34 9.90
CA PRO A 32 -27.65 -22.53 10.52
C PRO A 32 -26.59 -23.44 11.17
N ILE A 33 -25.29 -23.19 10.95
CA ILE A 33 -24.22 -24.15 11.27
C ILE A 33 -23.45 -23.70 12.51
N THR A 34 -22.92 -22.48 12.52
CA THR A 34 -21.93 -22.11 13.53
C THR A 34 -22.47 -21.96 14.95
N PRO A 35 -23.76 -21.64 15.21
CA PRO A 35 -24.31 -21.72 16.56
C PRO A 35 -24.17 -23.10 17.20
N ALA A 36 -24.14 -24.18 16.42
CA ALA A 36 -23.94 -25.53 16.95
C ALA A 36 -22.55 -25.71 17.59
N PHE A 37 -21.55 -24.90 17.22
CA PHE A 37 -20.21 -24.94 17.81
C PHE A 37 -20.13 -24.21 19.16
N THR A 38 -21.05 -23.30 19.45
CA THR A 38 -21.06 -22.54 20.71
C THR A 38 -21.99 -23.16 21.76
N LEU A 39 -22.79 -24.17 21.39
CA LEU A 39 -23.65 -24.92 22.29
C LEU A 39 -22.86 -25.53 23.47
N PRO A 40 -23.34 -25.38 24.72
CA PRO A 40 -22.71 -25.99 25.90
C PRO A 40 -22.60 -27.51 25.82
N THR A 41 -23.53 -28.16 25.12
CA THR A 41 -23.59 -29.62 24.95
C THR A 41 -22.55 -30.16 23.97
N ASN A 42 -21.94 -29.31 23.14
CA ASN A 42 -20.95 -29.72 22.15
C ASN A 42 -19.57 -29.81 22.80
N LEU A 43 -19.26 -30.98 23.36
CA LEU A 43 -18.04 -31.16 24.15
C LEU A 43 -16.75 -31.09 23.32
N ASP A 44 -16.81 -31.40 22.02
CA ASP A 44 -15.65 -31.41 21.12
C ASP A 44 -15.27 -30.02 20.61
N SER A 45 -16.17 -29.04 20.73
CA SER A 45 -15.91 -27.69 20.25
C SER A 45 -15.10 -26.87 21.27
N PRO A 46 -13.96 -26.26 20.86
CA PRO A 46 -13.23 -25.32 21.71
C PRO A 46 -13.96 -23.98 21.88
N PHE A 47 -15.05 -23.74 21.14
CA PHE A 47 -15.87 -22.53 21.20
C PHE A 47 -17.11 -22.68 22.08
N ARG A 48 -17.33 -23.85 22.69
CA ARG A 48 -18.49 -24.11 23.54
C ARG A 48 -18.54 -23.14 24.72
N LEU A 49 -19.74 -22.64 25.02
CA LEU A 49 -19.99 -21.91 26.26
C LEU A 49 -19.93 -22.86 27.46
N LYS A 50 -19.36 -22.41 28.58
CA LYS A 50 -19.24 -23.22 29.81
C LYS A 50 -20.17 -22.65 30.89
N PRO A 51 -21.33 -23.29 31.15
CA PRO A 51 -22.34 -22.80 32.09
C PRO A 51 -21.78 -22.52 33.49
N GLU A 52 -20.84 -23.35 33.92
CA GLU A 52 -20.10 -23.22 35.19
C GLU A 52 -19.36 -21.89 35.36
N ILE A 53 -19.09 -21.16 34.27
CA ILE A 53 -18.37 -19.89 34.29
C ILE A 53 -19.35 -18.72 34.18
N TYR A 54 -20.25 -18.73 33.20
CA TYR A 54 -21.11 -17.56 32.94
C TYR A 54 -22.37 -17.50 33.80
N LEU A 55 -22.79 -18.61 34.44
CA LEU A 55 -23.89 -18.61 35.41
C LEU A 55 -23.43 -18.27 36.84
N ASP A 56 -22.13 -18.35 37.12
CA ASP A 56 -21.55 -18.04 38.43
C ASP A 56 -21.30 -16.52 38.54
N PRO A 57 -21.97 -15.78 39.46
CA PRO A 57 -21.78 -14.34 39.62
C PRO A 57 -20.35 -13.91 39.98
N GLU A 58 -19.53 -14.82 40.52
CA GLU A 58 -18.13 -14.56 40.82
C GLU A 58 -17.22 -14.72 39.60
N ARG A 59 -17.61 -15.55 38.63
CA ARG A 59 -16.81 -15.91 37.44
C ARG A 59 -17.37 -15.40 36.12
N CYS A 60 -18.57 -14.84 36.12
CA CYS A 60 -19.22 -14.31 34.94
C CYS A 60 -18.40 -13.15 34.33
N VAL A 61 -18.55 -12.95 33.01
CA VAL A 61 -17.98 -11.78 32.34
C VAL A 61 -18.80 -10.56 32.73
N LYS A 62 -18.18 -9.56 33.36
CA LYS A 62 -18.86 -8.35 33.83
C LYS A 62 -18.66 -7.18 32.88
N ILE A 63 -19.73 -6.42 32.64
CA ILE A 63 -19.65 -5.05 32.16
C ILE A 63 -19.97 -4.17 33.37
N ARG A 64 -18.96 -3.48 33.89
CA ARG A 64 -19.02 -2.76 35.17
C ARG A 64 -19.32 -3.75 36.29
N GLU A 65 -20.51 -3.67 36.88
CA GLU A 65 -20.97 -4.55 37.96
C GLU A 65 -21.89 -5.67 37.48
N ALA A 66 -22.38 -5.62 36.23
CA ALA A 66 -23.41 -6.53 35.74
C ALA A 66 -22.81 -7.69 34.92
N CYS A 67 -23.22 -8.93 35.22
CA CYS A 67 -22.88 -10.09 34.38
C CYS A 67 -23.56 -9.97 33.00
N VAL A 68 -22.80 -10.26 31.94
CA VAL A 68 -23.34 -10.36 30.58
C VAL A 68 -24.04 -11.71 30.42
N PRO A 69 -25.30 -11.74 29.95
CA PRO A 69 -25.95 -13.00 29.61
C PRO A 69 -25.29 -13.61 28.37
N GLU A 70 -24.89 -14.87 28.47
CA GLU A 70 -24.22 -15.61 27.40
C GLU A 70 -25.18 -16.64 26.81
N GLN A 71 -25.46 -16.54 25.50
CA GLN A 71 -26.28 -17.47 24.75
C GLN A 71 -25.52 -18.03 23.54
N PRO A 72 -25.84 -19.24 23.04
CA PRO A 72 -25.23 -19.78 21.84
C PRO A 72 -25.36 -18.80 20.66
N PHE A 73 -24.22 -18.30 20.18
CA PHE A 73 -24.16 -17.27 19.16
C PHE A 73 -23.51 -17.78 17.86
N ALA A 74 -23.78 -17.08 16.76
CA ALA A 74 -23.13 -17.34 15.47
C ALA A 74 -21.71 -16.75 15.45
N MET A 75 -20.74 -17.52 14.98
CA MET A 75 -19.32 -17.17 15.05
C MET A 75 -18.87 -16.18 13.97
N GLY A 76 -19.74 -15.75 13.05
CA GLY A 76 -19.36 -14.92 11.90
C GLY A 76 -18.61 -13.64 12.28
N ALA A 77 -19.09 -12.90 13.29
CA ALA A 77 -18.41 -11.70 13.79
C ALA A 77 -17.05 -12.00 14.42
N LEU A 78 -16.96 -13.08 15.21
CA LEU A 78 -15.71 -13.54 15.84
C LEU A 78 -14.68 -13.96 14.78
N ILE A 79 -15.07 -14.77 13.79
CA ILE A 79 -14.21 -15.22 12.69
C ILE A 79 -13.69 -14.01 11.92
N TRP A 80 -14.56 -13.07 11.57
CA TRP A 80 -14.18 -11.87 10.82
C TRP A 80 -13.16 -11.03 11.60
N TRP A 81 -13.48 -10.66 12.84
CA TRP A 81 -12.69 -9.69 13.59
C TRP A 81 -11.47 -10.27 14.31
N ALA A 82 -11.54 -11.50 14.80
CA ALA A 82 -10.49 -12.12 15.61
C ALA A 82 -9.66 -13.18 14.84
N MET A 83 -10.03 -13.51 13.59
CA MET A 83 -9.26 -14.44 12.75
C MET A 83 -8.86 -13.80 11.41
N ILE A 84 -9.82 -13.35 10.60
CA ILE A 84 -9.56 -12.86 9.23
C ILE A 84 -8.77 -11.54 9.25
N VAL A 85 -9.20 -10.56 10.04
CA VAL A 85 -8.51 -9.26 10.12
C VAL A 85 -7.07 -9.41 10.65
N PRO A 86 -6.80 -10.12 11.77
CA PRO A 86 -5.44 -10.39 12.20
C PRO A 86 -4.60 -11.14 11.17
N SER A 87 -5.17 -12.12 10.48
CA SER A 87 -4.48 -12.85 9.41
C SER A 87 -4.04 -11.91 8.27
N GLY A 88 -4.90 -10.96 7.89
CA GLY A 88 -4.57 -9.95 6.87
C GLY A 88 -3.42 -9.05 7.28
N ILE A 89 -3.37 -8.62 8.55
CA ILE A 89 -2.26 -7.81 9.07
C ILE A 89 -0.95 -8.60 9.13
N PHE A 90 -1.01 -9.87 9.53
CA PHE A 90 0.15 -10.75 9.51
C PHE A 90 0.70 -10.93 8.09
N ILE A 91 -0.19 -11.18 7.12
CA ILE A 91 0.16 -11.30 5.70
C ILE A 91 0.80 -10.01 5.17
N LEU A 92 0.26 -8.85 5.54
CA LEU A 92 0.79 -7.54 5.14
C LEU A 92 2.24 -7.33 5.59
N LEU A 93 2.58 -7.64 6.83
CA LEU A 93 3.96 -7.47 7.33
C LEU A 93 4.92 -8.49 6.68
N VAL A 94 4.48 -9.76 6.56
CA VAL A 94 5.34 -10.86 6.10
C VAL A 94 5.53 -10.83 4.59
N PHE A 95 4.44 -10.81 3.82
CA PHE A 95 4.47 -10.95 2.35
C PHE A 95 4.38 -9.60 1.63
N GLY A 96 3.94 -8.55 2.33
CA GLY A 96 3.93 -7.20 1.81
C GLY A 96 2.68 -6.81 1.05
N HIS A 97 2.69 -5.53 0.66
CA HIS A 97 1.68 -4.89 -0.17
C HIS A 97 1.33 -5.67 -1.43
N GLU A 98 2.34 -6.24 -2.09
CA GLU A 98 2.18 -6.90 -3.38
C GLU A 98 1.24 -8.10 -3.32
N VAL A 99 1.47 -9.01 -2.36
CA VAL A 99 0.64 -10.19 -2.16
C VAL A 99 -0.74 -9.77 -1.65
N TRP A 100 -0.79 -8.85 -0.68
CA TRP A 100 -2.04 -8.34 -0.12
C TRP A 100 -2.97 -7.78 -1.20
N ARG A 101 -2.44 -6.97 -2.12
CA ARG A 101 -3.20 -6.41 -3.24
C ARG A 101 -3.83 -7.46 -4.14
N ARG A 102 -3.18 -8.62 -4.31
CA ARG A 102 -3.68 -9.69 -5.17
C ARG A 102 -4.72 -10.58 -4.48
N ILE A 103 -4.71 -10.67 -3.15
CA ILE A 103 -5.66 -11.50 -2.40
C ILE A 103 -6.83 -10.69 -1.81
N CYS A 104 -6.71 -9.35 -1.74
CA CYS A 104 -7.71 -8.47 -1.17
C CYS A 104 -9.03 -8.52 -1.98
N PRO A 105 -10.15 -8.96 -1.39
CA PRO A 105 -11.43 -9.03 -2.09
C PRO A 105 -11.91 -7.66 -2.60
N LEU A 106 -11.75 -6.60 -1.80
CA LEU A 106 -12.14 -5.25 -2.22
C LEU A 106 -11.39 -4.76 -3.45
N SER A 107 -10.10 -5.14 -3.60
CA SER A 107 -9.33 -4.81 -4.80
C SER A 107 -9.80 -5.59 -6.03
N PHE A 108 -10.43 -6.76 -5.83
CA PHE A 108 -11.06 -7.53 -6.91
C PHE A 108 -12.40 -6.89 -7.31
N PHE A 109 -13.29 -6.60 -6.35
CA PHE A 109 -14.59 -5.98 -6.63
C PHE A 109 -14.44 -4.59 -7.27
N SER A 110 -13.47 -3.78 -6.82
CA SER A 110 -13.23 -2.46 -7.42
C SER A 110 -12.81 -2.52 -8.90
N GLN A 111 -12.40 -3.68 -9.40
CA GLN A 111 -12.00 -3.88 -10.80
C GLN A 111 -13.11 -4.46 -11.68
N ILE A 112 -14.28 -4.81 -11.12
CA ILE A 112 -15.42 -5.31 -11.90
C ILE A 112 -15.84 -4.33 -13.02
N PRO A 113 -15.98 -3.01 -12.77
CA PRO A 113 -16.35 -2.07 -13.83
C PRO A 113 -15.37 -2.07 -15.01
N ARG A 114 -14.07 -2.21 -14.71
CA ARG A 114 -13.03 -2.38 -15.73
C ARG A 114 -13.20 -3.69 -16.50
N ALA A 115 -13.43 -4.80 -15.81
CA ALA A 115 -13.61 -6.12 -16.42
C ALA A 115 -14.85 -6.18 -17.33
N LEU A 116 -15.90 -5.43 -16.99
CA LEU A 116 -17.11 -5.28 -17.80
C LEU A 116 -16.97 -4.25 -18.93
N GLY A 117 -15.87 -3.49 -18.99
CA GLY A 117 -15.69 -2.39 -19.95
C GLY A 117 -16.56 -1.16 -19.66
N ILE A 118 -17.23 -1.11 -18.52
CA ILE A 118 -18.14 -0.06 -18.07
C ILE A 118 -17.36 0.86 -17.13
N GLN A 119 -16.63 1.82 -17.69
CA GLN A 119 -15.92 2.84 -16.92
C GLN A 119 -16.23 4.24 -17.45
N ARG A 120 -16.26 5.23 -16.56
CA ARG A 120 -16.50 6.61 -16.93
C ARG A 120 -15.38 7.13 -17.84
N ARG A 121 -15.76 7.63 -19.02
CA ARG A 121 -14.86 8.26 -19.99
C ARG A 121 -15.18 9.76 -20.10
N ARG A 122 -14.16 10.58 -20.29
CA ARG A 122 -14.26 12.01 -20.57
C ARG A 122 -13.74 12.28 -21.97
N GLN A 123 -14.40 13.20 -22.68
CA GLN A 123 -13.90 13.72 -23.94
C GLN A 123 -12.88 14.81 -23.65
N VAL A 124 -11.68 14.65 -24.20
CA VAL A 124 -10.58 15.61 -24.14
C VAL A 124 -10.25 15.99 -25.57
N VAL A 125 -10.22 17.29 -25.85
CA VAL A 125 -9.81 17.81 -27.14
C VAL A 125 -8.31 18.07 -27.05
N ASP A 126 -7.55 17.44 -27.93
CA ASP A 126 -6.11 17.67 -28.00
C ASP A 126 -5.85 19.12 -28.45
N PRO A 127 -5.16 19.95 -27.64
CA PRO A 127 -4.95 21.36 -27.95
C PRO A 127 -4.06 21.58 -29.19
N LEU A 128 -3.27 20.58 -29.61
CA LEU A 128 -2.37 20.68 -30.76
C LEU A 128 -3.03 20.19 -32.06
N THR A 129 -3.86 19.15 -31.97
CA THR A 129 -4.43 18.48 -33.16
C THR A 129 -5.93 18.76 -33.37
N GLY A 130 -6.64 19.27 -32.36
CA GLY A 130 -8.10 19.47 -32.39
C GLY A 130 -8.90 18.16 -32.38
N GLU A 131 -8.25 17.00 -32.26
CA GLU A 131 -8.91 15.70 -32.24
C GLU A 131 -9.62 15.46 -30.90
N VAL A 132 -10.85 14.96 -30.97
CA VAL A 132 -11.62 14.58 -29.78
C VAL A 132 -11.23 13.15 -29.38
N ARG A 133 -10.54 13.01 -28.25
CA ARG A 133 -10.14 11.72 -27.67
C ARG A 133 -11.02 11.38 -26.47
N ARG A 134 -11.35 10.10 -26.32
CA ARG A 134 -12.09 9.59 -25.15
C ARG A 134 -11.10 8.96 -24.19
N GLU A 135 -10.85 9.63 -23.08
CA GLU A 135 -9.91 9.18 -22.05
C GLU A 135 -10.66 8.69 -20.80
N LEU A 136 -10.05 7.74 -20.10
CA LEU A 136 -10.56 7.27 -18.81
C LEU A 136 -10.37 8.36 -17.75
N VAL A 137 -11.39 8.58 -16.92
CA VAL A 137 -11.29 9.56 -15.83
C VAL A 137 -10.35 9.02 -14.75
N THR A 138 -9.25 9.73 -14.50
CA THR A 138 -8.28 9.41 -13.43
C THR A 138 -8.25 10.53 -12.39
N ILE A 139 -7.78 10.21 -11.18
CA ILE A 139 -7.56 11.20 -10.13
C ILE A 139 -6.18 11.82 -10.34
N GLY A 140 -6.15 13.07 -10.79
CA GLY A 140 -4.90 13.79 -10.99
C GLY A 140 -4.16 14.03 -9.66
N GLU A 141 -2.84 13.95 -9.68
CA GLU A 141 -1.98 14.14 -8.50
C GLU A 141 -2.14 15.55 -7.90
N ASN A 142 -2.33 16.55 -8.77
CA ASN A 142 -2.52 17.94 -8.37
C ASN A 142 -3.93 18.27 -7.85
N SER A 143 -4.88 17.33 -7.92
CA SER A 143 -6.23 17.50 -7.37
C SER A 143 -6.23 17.57 -5.84
N TRP A 144 -7.29 18.12 -5.25
CA TRP A 144 -7.43 18.17 -3.79
C TRP A 144 -7.35 16.76 -3.16
N LEU A 145 -8.02 15.78 -3.77
CA LEU A 145 -7.97 14.39 -3.30
C LEU A 145 -6.59 13.78 -3.52
N GLY A 146 -5.94 14.04 -4.66
CA GLY A 146 -4.57 13.60 -4.93
C GLY A 146 -3.58 14.05 -3.84
N LYS A 147 -3.69 15.30 -3.39
CA LYS A 147 -2.84 15.88 -2.34
C LYS A 147 -3.22 15.43 -0.92
N ASN A 148 -4.51 15.31 -0.62
CA ASN A 148 -5.03 15.12 0.75
C ASN A 148 -5.56 13.72 1.06
N HIS A 149 -5.37 12.73 0.18
CA HIS A 149 -5.93 11.38 0.37
C HIS A 149 -5.50 10.70 1.67
N LEU A 150 -4.29 10.95 2.18
CA LEU A 150 -3.88 10.37 3.47
C LEU A 150 -4.79 10.81 4.62
N TYR A 151 -5.23 12.06 4.62
CA TYR A 151 -6.18 12.57 5.62
C TYR A 151 -7.56 11.97 5.42
N VAL A 152 -8.03 11.85 4.17
CA VAL A 152 -9.32 11.23 3.86
C VAL A 152 -9.35 9.77 4.31
N GLN A 153 -8.32 9.00 3.96
CA GLN A 153 -8.19 7.60 4.35
C GLN A 153 -8.08 7.42 5.86
N PHE A 154 -7.29 8.26 6.53
CA PHE A 154 -7.18 8.23 7.98
C PHE A 154 -8.48 8.62 8.67
N GLY A 155 -9.21 9.61 8.15
CA GLY A 155 -10.53 10.00 8.65
C GLY A 155 -11.56 8.88 8.47
N LEU A 156 -11.61 8.23 7.30
CA LEU A 156 -12.47 7.08 7.06
C LEU A 156 -12.10 5.89 7.97
N PHE A 157 -10.81 5.68 8.22
CA PHE A 157 -10.35 4.66 9.17
C PHE A 157 -10.77 4.98 10.61
N PHE A 158 -10.63 6.24 11.03
CA PHE A 158 -11.04 6.73 12.34
C PHE A 158 -12.55 6.55 12.57
N LEU A 159 -13.37 6.99 11.61
CA LEU A 159 -14.82 6.83 11.65
C LEU A 159 -15.22 5.35 11.59
N GLY A 160 -14.57 4.56 10.74
CA GLY A 160 -14.83 3.13 10.59
C GLY A 160 -14.53 2.34 11.86
N LEU A 161 -13.45 2.65 12.58
CA LEU A 161 -13.16 2.04 13.89
C LEU A 161 -14.17 2.44 14.96
N GLY A 162 -14.69 3.68 14.91
CA GLY A 162 -15.73 4.12 15.85
C GLY A 162 -17.04 3.39 15.59
N LEU A 163 -17.48 3.35 14.33
CA LEU A 163 -18.64 2.58 13.89
C LEU A 163 -18.50 1.09 14.24
N ARG A 164 -17.27 0.56 14.16
CA ARG A 164 -16.96 -0.81 14.57
C ARG A 164 -17.32 -1.06 16.03
N ILE A 165 -16.84 -0.22 16.95
CA ILE A 165 -17.11 -0.36 18.39
C ILE A 165 -18.59 -0.12 18.73
N LEU A 166 -19.24 0.80 18.03
CA LEU A 166 -20.59 1.26 18.37
C LEU A 166 -21.70 0.38 17.80
N TYR A 167 -21.50 -0.24 16.63
CA TYR A 167 -22.57 -0.95 15.91
C TYR A 167 -22.14 -2.32 15.37
N VAL A 168 -21.02 -2.35 14.65
CA VAL A 168 -20.72 -3.46 13.73
C VAL A 168 -20.11 -4.69 14.43
N ASN A 169 -19.68 -4.54 15.68
CA ASN A 169 -18.99 -5.61 16.40
C ASN A 169 -19.92 -6.70 16.93
N SER A 170 -21.08 -6.34 17.51
CA SER A 170 -21.99 -7.32 18.12
C SER A 170 -23.14 -7.74 17.21
N ASP A 171 -23.57 -6.87 16.29
CA ASP A 171 -24.70 -7.15 15.40
C ASP A 171 -24.22 -7.72 14.04
N ARG A 172 -24.65 -8.95 13.76
CA ARG A 172 -24.30 -9.68 12.54
C ARG A 172 -24.87 -9.01 11.27
N VAL A 173 -26.09 -8.49 11.34
CA VAL A 173 -26.77 -7.86 10.19
C VAL A 173 -26.12 -6.52 9.89
N ALA A 174 -25.76 -5.77 10.92
CA ALA A 174 -25.00 -4.53 10.80
C ALA A 174 -23.62 -4.80 10.16
N LEU A 175 -22.91 -5.85 10.57
CA LEU A 175 -21.65 -6.25 9.95
C LEU A 175 -21.83 -6.66 8.49
N GLY A 176 -22.81 -7.51 8.18
CA GLY A 176 -23.10 -7.92 6.81
C GLY A 176 -23.41 -6.72 5.91
N SER A 177 -24.27 -5.82 6.39
CA SER A 177 -24.66 -4.60 5.69
C SER A 177 -23.48 -3.64 5.49
N PHE A 178 -22.62 -3.48 6.50
CA PHE A 178 -21.41 -2.67 6.41
C PHE A 178 -20.42 -3.20 5.38
N LEU A 179 -20.22 -4.52 5.32
CA LEU A 179 -19.34 -5.16 4.33
C LEU A 179 -19.91 -5.02 2.91
N ILE A 180 -21.21 -5.26 2.70
CA ILE A 180 -21.88 -5.06 1.41
C ILE A 180 -21.78 -3.60 0.97
N GLY A 181 -22.07 -2.66 1.87
CA GLY A 181 -21.94 -1.22 1.59
C GLY A 181 -20.53 -0.85 1.14
N THR A 182 -19.50 -1.39 1.81
CA THR A 182 -18.10 -1.17 1.44
C THR A 182 -17.78 -1.74 0.04
N ILE A 183 -18.32 -2.92 -0.32
CA ILE A 183 -18.18 -3.50 -1.67
C ILE A 183 -18.81 -2.58 -2.72
N ILE A 184 -20.03 -2.12 -2.47
CA ILE A 184 -20.75 -1.23 -3.37
C ILE A 184 -19.95 0.06 -3.58
N CYS A 185 -19.44 0.69 -2.51
CA CYS A 185 -18.58 1.86 -2.61
C CYS A 185 -17.31 1.58 -3.43
N ALA A 186 -16.67 0.42 -3.25
CA ALA A 186 -15.48 0.05 -4.02
C ALA A 186 -15.77 -0.11 -5.51
N ILE A 187 -16.91 -0.71 -5.87
CA ILE A 187 -17.38 -0.85 -7.26
C ILE A 187 -17.70 0.53 -7.85
N ILE A 188 -18.44 1.38 -7.12
CA ILE A 188 -18.79 2.74 -7.57
C ILE A 188 -17.53 3.55 -7.85
N VAL A 189 -16.53 3.52 -6.96
CA VAL A 189 -15.27 4.23 -7.18
C VAL A 189 -14.52 3.67 -8.39
N GLY A 190 -14.51 2.34 -8.61
CA GLY A 190 -13.91 1.73 -9.79
C GLY A 190 -14.61 2.04 -11.12
N TYR A 191 -15.91 2.37 -11.06
CA TYR A 191 -16.69 2.86 -12.19
C TYR A 191 -16.38 4.33 -12.48
N LEU A 192 -16.34 5.17 -11.43
CA LEU A 192 -16.13 6.62 -11.53
C LEU A 192 -14.69 6.99 -11.90
N TYR A 193 -13.71 6.26 -11.38
CA TYR A 193 -12.29 6.53 -11.54
C TYR A 193 -11.55 5.26 -11.97
N ALA A 194 -10.72 5.39 -13.00
CA ALA A 194 -9.95 4.29 -13.54
C ALA A 194 -8.78 3.87 -12.61
N GLY A 195 -8.15 2.75 -12.98
CA GLY A 195 -7.06 2.17 -12.22
C GLY A 195 -7.49 1.66 -10.84
N LYS A 196 -6.53 1.58 -9.92
CA LYS A 196 -6.73 1.07 -8.56
C LYS A 196 -7.12 2.18 -7.57
N SER A 197 -8.00 3.08 -8.01
CA SER A 197 -8.34 4.33 -7.31
C SER A 197 -8.97 4.12 -5.93
N TRP A 198 -9.85 3.12 -5.76
CA TRP A 198 -10.43 2.78 -4.45
C TRP A 198 -9.35 2.56 -3.39
N CYS A 199 -8.46 1.61 -3.65
CA CYS A 199 -7.39 1.26 -2.72
C CYS A 199 -6.37 2.38 -2.54
N GLN A 200 -6.13 3.21 -3.56
CA GLN A 200 -5.12 4.26 -3.50
C GLN A 200 -5.60 5.51 -2.76
N TYR A 201 -6.88 5.87 -2.86
CA TYR A 201 -7.39 7.17 -2.40
C TYR A 201 -8.51 7.09 -1.36
N PHE A 202 -9.26 5.98 -1.28
CA PHE A 202 -10.47 5.91 -0.45
C PHE A 202 -10.46 4.78 0.60
N CYS A 203 -9.75 3.69 0.34
CA CYS A 203 -9.80 2.51 1.20
C CYS A 203 -9.34 2.83 2.63
N PRO A 204 -10.18 2.60 3.66
CA PRO A 204 -9.83 2.86 5.05
C PRO A 204 -8.74 1.91 5.57
N MET A 205 -8.44 0.80 4.88
CA MET A 205 -7.33 -0.09 5.20
C MET A 205 -5.99 0.36 4.60
N ALA A 206 -5.99 1.33 3.68
CA ALA A 206 -4.76 1.83 3.05
C ALA A 206 -3.75 2.43 4.05
N PRO A 207 -4.16 3.19 5.10
CA PRO A 207 -3.25 3.63 6.16
C PRO A 207 -2.55 2.46 6.86
N VAL A 208 -3.29 1.38 7.14
CA VAL A 208 -2.77 0.18 7.80
C VAL A 208 -1.76 -0.55 6.92
N GLN A 209 -2.12 -0.73 5.65
CA GLN A 209 -1.24 -1.28 4.62
C GLN A 209 0.05 -0.47 4.49
N MET A 210 -0.06 0.86 4.51
CA MET A 210 1.08 1.77 4.43
C MET A 210 2.00 1.71 5.66
N VAL A 211 1.45 1.54 6.86
CA VAL A 211 2.23 1.40 8.11
C VAL A 211 3.01 0.08 8.14
N TYR A 212 2.35 -1.04 7.84
CA TYR A 212 2.97 -2.37 7.93
C TYR A 212 3.84 -2.76 6.74
N THR A 213 3.62 -2.18 5.55
CA THR A 213 4.51 -2.44 4.41
C THR A 213 5.90 -1.84 4.66
N GLY A 214 5.96 -0.65 5.28
CA GLY A 214 7.22 0.07 5.49
C GLY A 214 7.99 0.31 4.18
N PRO A 215 9.34 0.34 4.18
CA PRO A 215 10.12 0.36 2.96
C PRO A 215 10.10 -0.99 2.22
N ARG A 216 10.03 -2.10 2.96
CA ARG A 216 9.96 -3.46 2.41
C ARG A 216 9.34 -4.43 3.41
N ALA A 217 8.57 -5.38 2.90
CA ALA A 217 8.08 -6.50 3.69
C ALA A 217 9.18 -7.56 3.88
N LEU A 218 8.95 -8.50 4.81
CA LEU A 218 9.95 -9.53 5.15
C LEU A 218 10.28 -10.43 3.94
N LEU A 219 9.28 -10.79 3.14
CA LEU A 219 9.38 -11.65 1.96
C LEU A 219 8.88 -10.95 0.67
N GLY A 220 8.80 -9.61 0.69
CA GLY A 220 8.41 -8.80 -0.46
C GLY A 220 9.42 -8.87 -1.61
N SER A 221 9.00 -8.51 -2.83
CA SER A 221 9.91 -8.45 -3.97
C SER A 221 10.83 -7.22 -3.86
N GLN A 222 11.96 -7.25 -4.57
CA GLN A 222 12.88 -6.12 -4.68
C GLN A 222 12.82 -5.60 -6.11
N ALA A 223 11.74 -4.87 -6.41
CA ALA A 223 11.42 -4.38 -7.75
C ALA A 223 12.57 -3.62 -8.41
N HIS A 224 13.34 -2.85 -7.63
CA HIS A 224 14.47 -2.05 -8.10
C HIS A 224 15.71 -2.87 -8.47
N LEU A 225 15.78 -4.15 -8.09
CA LEU A 225 16.88 -5.06 -8.46
C LEU A 225 16.55 -5.93 -9.68
N GLU A 226 15.27 -6.03 -10.07
CA GLU A 226 14.86 -6.82 -11.22
C GLU A 226 15.16 -6.10 -12.54
N GLN A 227 15.65 -6.82 -13.55
CA GLN A 227 15.89 -6.28 -14.89
C GLN A 227 14.55 -5.91 -15.53
N LYS A 228 14.41 -4.65 -15.96
CA LYS A 228 13.15 -4.15 -16.50
C LYS A 228 12.93 -4.55 -17.97
N PRO A 229 11.66 -4.74 -18.41
CA PRO A 229 10.40 -4.35 -17.76
C PRO A 229 9.89 -5.39 -16.73
N ALA A 230 10.23 -5.18 -15.46
CA ALA A 230 9.84 -6.05 -14.37
C ALA A 230 8.40 -5.72 -14.01
N ILE A 231 7.49 -6.64 -14.30
CA ILE A 231 6.10 -6.51 -13.92
C ILE A 231 5.99 -7.02 -12.48
N THR A 232 5.79 -6.12 -11.51
CA THR A 232 5.65 -6.50 -10.09
C THR A 232 4.23 -6.94 -9.76
N GLN A 233 4.07 -7.65 -8.65
CA GLN A 233 2.90 -8.50 -8.39
C GLN A 233 1.63 -7.70 -8.12
N SER A 234 1.78 -6.49 -7.60
CA SER A 234 0.69 -5.55 -7.43
C SER A 234 0.33 -4.74 -8.67
N MET A 235 1.07 -4.80 -9.78
CA MET A 235 0.72 -4.05 -10.99
C MET A 235 -0.61 -4.52 -11.59
N CYS A 236 -1.24 -3.65 -12.37
CA CYS A 236 -2.31 -4.10 -13.27
C CYS A 236 -1.68 -4.90 -14.40
N ARG A 237 -2.16 -6.14 -14.63
CA ARG A 237 -1.59 -7.05 -15.63
C ARG A 237 -2.68 -7.59 -16.54
N THR A 238 -2.32 -7.83 -17.79
CA THR A 238 -3.11 -8.63 -18.74
C THR A 238 -2.20 -9.69 -19.35
N VAL A 239 -2.80 -10.78 -19.83
CA VAL A 239 -2.09 -11.81 -20.57
C VAL A 239 -2.38 -11.57 -22.04
N ASP A 240 -1.33 -11.35 -22.83
CA ASP A 240 -1.47 -11.21 -24.27
C ASP A 240 -1.94 -12.54 -24.87
N PRO A 241 -3.08 -12.58 -25.60
CA PRO A 241 -3.60 -13.80 -26.18
C PRO A 241 -2.66 -14.44 -27.21
N ALA A 242 -1.82 -13.66 -27.89
CA ALA A 242 -0.91 -14.17 -28.93
C ALA A 242 0.37 -14.75 -28.32
N THR A 243 1.04 -14.00 -27.45
CA THR A 243 2.34 -14.39 -26.89
C THR A 243 2.21 -15.20 -25.60
N LYS A 244 1.03 -15.24 -24.97
CA LYS A 244 0.77 -15.78 -23.61
C LYS A 244 1.67 -15.15 -22.53
N GLN A 245 2.36 -14.05 -22.84
CA GLN A 245 3.20 -13.33 -21.90
C GLN A 245 2.37 -12.28 -21.15
N GLU A 246 2.78 -12.01 -19.92
CA GLU A 246 2.15 -10.96 -19.12
C GLU A 246 2.64 -9.59 -19.58
N ARG A 247 1.71 -8.63 -19.68
CA ARG A 247 2.01 -7.23 -19.98
C ARG A 247 1.41 -6.32 -18.91
N SER A 248 2.08 -5.19 -18.69
CA SER A 248 1.51 -4.12 -17.88
C SER A 248 0.23 -3.61 -18.55
N ALA A 249 -0.83 -3.51 -17.76
CA ALA A 249 -2.12 -2.94 -18.15
C ALA A 249 -2.49 -1.82 -17.18
N CYS A 250 -1.50 -1.07 -16.72
CA CYS A 250 -1.73 0.11 -15.92
C CYS A 250 -2.38 1.20 -16.79
N VAL A 251 -3.34 1.93 -16.22
CA VAL A 251 -4.11 2.98 -16.93
C VAL A 251 -4.02 4.34 -16.24
N SER A 252 -3.29 4.38 -15.11
CA SER A 252 -3.09 5.57 -14.28
C SER A 252 -1.76 5.40 -13.54
N CYS A 253 -0.68 5.26 -14.31
CA CYS A 253 0.68 5.18 -13.78
C CYS A 253 1.05 6.52 -13.13
N LYS A 254 0.96 6.59 -11.80
CA LYS A 254 1.51 7.68 -10.99
C LYS A 254 3.00 7.39 -10.72
N MET A 255 3.85 8.40 -10.67
CA MET A 255 5.25 8.20 -10.30
C MET A 255 5.55 8.99 -9.02
N PRO A 256 5.88 8.33 -7.90
CA PRO A 256 6.08 6.89 -7.70
C PRO A 256 4.78 6.12 -7.34
N CYS A 257 4.57 4.94 -7.94
CA CYS A 257 3.46 4.05 -7.61
C CYS A 257 3.91 2.93 -6.66
N ILE A 258 3.20 2.76 -5.53
CA ILE A 258 3.41 1.65 -4.59
C ILE A 258 3.18 0.28 -5.22
N ASP A 259 2.31 0.19 -6.23
CA ASP A 259 2.03 -1.06 -6.92
C ASP A 259 3.17 -1.48 -7.88
N ILE A 260 4.07 -0.55 -8.23
CA ILE A 260 5.26 -0.80 -9.07
C ILE A 260 6.47 -1.04 -8.17
N ASP A 261 6.77 -0.09 -7.30
CA ASP A 261 7.90 -0.16 -6.37
C ASP A 261 7.49 0.47 -5.03
N ALA A 262 7.26 -0.40 -4.05
CA ALA A 262 6.86 0.00 -2.71
C ALA A 262 7.96 0.76 -1.96
N GLU A 263 9.23 0.42 -2.18
CA GLU A 263 10.35 1.06 -1.51
C GLU A 263 10.59 2.47 -2.06
N LYS A 264 10.53 2.63 -3.39
CA LYS A 264 10.56 3.96 -4.04
C LYS A 264 9.43 4.84 -3.50
N ASN A 265 8.20 4.32 -3.50
CA ASN A 265 7.04 5.06 -3.01
C ASN A 265 7.22 5.47 -1.54
N TYR A 266 7.74 4.56 -0.69
CA TYR A 266 8.03 4.85 0.71
C TYR A 266 8.97 6.04 0.88
N TRP A 267 10.13 6.04 0.20
CA TRP A 267 11.14 7.08 0.36
C TRP A 267 10.70 8.45 -0.18
N THR A 268 9.97 8.47 -1.30
CA THR A 268 9.46 9.72 -1.88
C THR A 268 8.30 10.31 -1.08
N GLU A 269 7.39 9.47 -0.58
CA GLU A 269 6.20 9.93 0.15
C GLU A 269 6.44 10.07 1.67
N LEU A 270 7.67 9.84 2.14
CA LEU A 270 8.00 9.91 3.57
C LEU A 270 7.68 11.28 4.16
N ASN A 271 7.97 12.34 3.41
CA ASN A 271 7.77 13.74 3.84
C ASN A 271 6.41 14.30 3.41
N LYS A 272 5.53 13.49 2.81
CA LYS A 272 4.21 13.96 2.35
C LYS A 272 3.39 14.49 3.54
N PRO A 273 2.67 15.62 3.39
CA PRO A 273 1.70 16.03 4.41
C PRO A 273 0.72 14.89 4.73
N GLY A 274 0.42 14.70 6.00
CA GLY A 274 -0.43 13.62 6.51
C GLY A 274 0.29 12.29 6.77
N ARG A 275 1.49 12.07 6.23
CA ARG A 275 2.25 10.82 6.45
C ARG A 275 2.58 10.60 7.93
N ARG A 276 3.00 11.66 8.64
CA ARG A 276 3.29 11.62 10.08
C ARG A 276 2.04 11.34 10.91
N LEU A 277 0.91 11.94 10.54
CA LEU A 277 -0.38 11.70 11.22
C LEU A 277 -0.78 10.24 11.08
N VAL A 278 -0.72 9.68 9.86
CA VAL A 278 -1.03 8.28 9.60
C VAL A 278 -0.11 7.37 10.41
N GLN A 279 1.20 7.59 10.36
CA GLN A 279 2.16 6.68 10.98
C GLN A 279 2.08 6.70 12.51
N TYR A 280 2.15 7.88 13.11
CA TYR A 280 2.15 8.00 14.58
C TYR A 280 0.75 7.85 15.17
N GLY A 281 -0.26 8.36 14.47
CA GLY A 281 -1.66 8.26 14.87
C GLY A 281 -2.18 6.82 14.82
N TYR A 282 -1.70 5.99 13.88
CA TYR A 282 -2.12 4.59 13.82
C TYR A 282 -1.81 3.80 15.11
N LEU A 283 -0.62 4.01 15.71
CA LEU A 283 -0.32 3.40 17.02
C LEU A 283 -1.34 3.83 18.09
N GLY A 284 -1.65 5.12 18.13
CA GLY A 284 -2.66 5.67 19.04
C GLY A 284 -4.03 5.03 18.82
N MET A 285 -4.45 4.88 17.57
CA MET A 285 -5.71 4.20 17.21
C MET A 285 -5.72 2.73 17.64
N VAL A 286 -4.62 2.01 17.46
CA VAL A 286 -4.51 0.60 17.90
C VAL A 286 -4.64 0.49 19.42
N ILE A 287 -3.89 1.30 20.17
CA ILE A 287 -3.98 1.31 21.64
C ILE A 287 -5.39 1.71 22.07
N ALA A 288 -5.96 2.75 21.46
CA ALA A 288 -7.26 3.28 21.83
C ALA A 288 -8.39 2.30 21.57
N PHE A 289 -8.32 1.55 20.45
CA PHE A 289 -9.29 0.52 20.12
C PHE A 289 -9.39 -0.54 21.22
N TYR A 290 -8.27 -1.05 21.72
CA TYR A 290 -8.28 -2.07 22.78
C TYR A 290 -8.53 -1.48 24.17
N LEU A 291 -7.89 -0.35 24.48
CA LEU A 291 -8.05 0.32 25.77
C LEU A 291 -9.50 0.74 26.01
N TYR A 292 -10.25 1.11 24.96
CA TYR A 292 -11.63 1.51 25.11
C TYR A 292 -12.53 0.42 25.71
N TYR A 293 -12.28 -0.86 25.38
CA TYR A 293 -13.03 -1.96 26.00
C TYR A 293 -12.83 -2.03 27.51
N PHE A 294 -11.60 -1.81 27.97
CA PHE A 294 -11.28 -1.70 29.40
C PHE A 294 -11.94 -0.46 30.01
N LEU A 295 -11.87 0.69 29.35
CA LEU A 295 -12.51 1.93 29.82
C LEU A 295 -14.04 1.85 29.85
N TYR A 296 -14.65 0.97 29.06
CA TYR A 296 -16.10 0.76 29.02
C TYR A 296 -16.57 -0.26 30.06
N ALA A 297 -15.87 -1.39 30.18
CA ALA A 297 -16.26 -2.51 31.04
C ALA A 297 -15.63 -2.48 32.45
N GLY A 298 -14.50 -1.79 32.64
CA GLY A 298 -13.74 -1.77 33.89
C GLY A 298 -12.80 -2.95 34.12
N ASN A 299 -12.79 -3.92 33.21
CA ASN A 299 -11.97 -5.13 33.26
C ASN A 299 -11.54 -5.56 31.86
N TRP A 300 -10.61 -6.52 31.78
CA TRP A 300 -10.13 -7.08 30.52
C TRP A 300 -10.91 -8.33 30.07
N ASP A 301 -11.68 -8.94 30.96
CA ASP A 301 -12.41 -10.18 30.69
C ASP A 301 -13.42 -9.96 29.55
N TYR A 302 -14.14 -8.83 29.56
CA TYR A 302 -15.06 -8.47 28.47
C TYR A 302 -14.39 -8.50 27.08
N TYR A 303 -13.14 -8.05 26.98
CA TYR A 303 -12.41 -8.07 25.72
C TYR A 303 -11.86 -9.46 25.37
N PHE A 304 -11.18 -10.11 26.32
CA PHE A 304 -10.43 -11.35 26.07
C PHE A 304 -11.31 -12.59 25.88
N THR A 305 -12.53 -12.60 26.42
CA THR A 305 -13.51 -13.69 26.17
C THR A 305 -14.16 -13.55 24.79
N GLY A 306 -14.24 -12.33 24.27
CA GLY A 306 -14.93 -12.00 23.04
C GLY A 306 -16.43 -11.73 23.21
N ALA A 307 -16.91 -11.50 24.44
CA ALA A 307 -18.33 -11.18 24.73
C ALA A 307 -18.85 -10.01 23.87
N TRP A 308 -17.99 -9.05 23.54
CA TRP A 308 -18.31 -7.92 22.66
C TRP A 308 -18.74 -8.29 21.23
N THR A 309 -18.51 -9.53 20.76
CA THR A 309 -18.90 -9.95 19.40
C THR A 309 -20.36 -10.39 19.29
N HIS A 310 -21.06 -10.52 20.42
CA HIS A 310 -22.40 -11.09 20.48
C HIS A 310 -23.21 -10.51 21.65
N GLU A 311 -22.83 -9.33 22.12
CA GLU A 311 -23.62 -8.58 23.09
C GLU A 311 -24.95 -8.13 22.47
N GLU A 312 -26.03 -8.64 23.06
CA GLU A 312 -27.40 -8.21 22.75
C GLU A 312 -27.61 -6.74 23.17
N ASP A 313 -28.40 -6.00 22.40
CA ASP A 313 -28.78 -4.61 22.67
C ASP A 313 -27.65 -3.56 22.64
N GLN A 314 -26.51 -3.83 21.99
CA GLN A 314 -25.44 -2.85 21.84
C GLN A 314 -25.90 -1.50 21.24
N ILE A 315 -26.88 -1.52 20.34
CA ILE A 315 -27.42 -0.33 19.66
C ILE A 315 -28.21 0.56 20.63
N THR A 316 -28.93 -0.02 21.57
CA THR A 316 -29.71 0.76 22.55
C THR A 316 -28.77 1.43 23.56
N LYS A 317 -27.62 0.81 23.86
CA LYS A 317 -26.58 1.30 24.80
C LYS A 317 -25.62 2.36 24.21
N ILE A 318 -25.93 2.94 23.06
CA ILE A 318 -25.06 3.93 22.40
C ILE A 318 -25.03 5.27 23.13
N PHE A 319 -26.16 5.64 23.73
CA PHE A 319 -26.29 6.87 24.52
C PHE A 319 -26.05 6.66 26.01
N ASP A 320 -25.88 5.41 26.44
CA ASP A 320 -25.46 5.10 27.79
C ASP A 320 -24.08 5.68 28.09
N PRO A 321 -23.75 5.89 29.38
CA PRO A 321 -22.42 6.28 29.79
C PRO A 321 -21.34 5.39 29.14
N GLY A 322 -20.31 6.00 28.58
CA GLY A 322 -19.27 5.33 27.78
C GLY A 322 -17.98 5.07 28.53
N PHE A 323 -17.83 5.61 29.73
CA PHE A 323 -16.63 5.51 30.55
C PHE A 323 -16.99 4.99 31.95
N TYR A 324 -16.18 4.04 32.41
CA TYR A 324 -16.20 3.48 33.74
C TYR A 324 -14.76 3.42 34.24
N ILE A 325 -14.41 4.32 35.17
CA ILE A 325 -13.04 4.54 35.63
C ILE A 325 -13.06 4.57 37.17
N TYR A 326 -12.20 3.78 37.81
CA TYR A 326 -12.09 3.71 39.29
C TYR A 326 -13.44 3.49 40.01
N GLY A 327 -14.30 2.62 39.47
CA GLY A 327 -15.61 2.35 40.07
C GLY A 327 -16.68 3.41 39.80
N GLN A 328 -16.36 4.48 39.06
CA GLN A 328 -17.28 5.57 38.76
C GLN A 328 -17.66 5.60 37.29
N VAL A 329 -18.96 5.80 37.03
CA VAL A 329 -19.52 5.98 35.69
C VAL A 329 -19.47 7.47 35.34
N LEU A 330 -18.78 7.83 34.26
CA LEU A 330 -18.79 9.21 33.76
C LEU A 330 -19.94 9.38 32.75
N PRO A 331 -20.79 10.43 32.89
CA PRO A 331 -21.98 10.64 32.06
C PRO A 331 -21.66 11.20 30.66
N ILE A 332 -20.66 10.62 29.99
CA ILE A 332 -20.32 10.93 28.60
C ILE A 332 -20.89 9.79 27.74
N PRO A 333 -21.77 10.06 26.76
CA PRO A 333 -22.35 9.00 25.92
C PRO A 333 -21.27 8.14 25.23
N LYS A 334 -21.51 6.84 25.13
CA LYS A 334 -20.63 5.87 24.44
C LYS A 334 -20.23 6.35 23.05
N ALA A 335 -21.20 6.88 22.28
CA ALA A 335 -20.97 7.46 20.95
C ALA A 335 -19.85 8.51 20.90
N VAL A 336 -19.73 9.33 21.95
CA VAL A 336 -18.73 10.40 22.04
C VAL A 336 -17.45 9.90 22.70
N ALA A 337 -17.58 9.07 23.74
CA ALA A 337 -16.46 8.50 24.50
C ALA A 337 -15.45 7.74 23.63
N VAL A 338 -15.94 6.97 22.64
CA VAL A 338 -15.09 6.25 21.68
C VAL A 338 -14.18 7.21 20.91
N TYR A 339 -14.76 8.24 20.31
CA TYR A 339 -14.01 9.18 19.48
C TYR A 339 -13.10 10.10 20.29
N ILE A 340 -13.49 10.46 21.52
CA ILE A 340 -12.60 11.15 22.47
C ILE A 340 -11.36 10.30 22.73
N THR A 341 -11.55 9.01 23.06
CA THR A 341 -10.43 8.09 23.34
C THR A 341 -9.48 7.99 22.15
N PHE A 342 -10.04 7.86 20.94
CA PHE A 342 -9.26 7.84 19.70
C PHE A 342 -8.50 9.15 19.46
N ALA A 343 -9.16 10.31 19.61
CA ALA A 343 -8.55 11.62 19.39
C ALA A 343 -7.41 11.88 20.37
N VAL A 344 -7.63 11.60 21.66
CA VAL A 344 -6.64 11.81 22.73
C VAL A 344 -5.42 10.93 22.52
N LEU A 345 -5.59 9.62 22.32
CA LEU A 345 -4.43 8.73 22.14
C LEU A 345 -3.71 8.97 20.81
N THR A 346 -4.43 9.32 19.75
CA THR A 346 -3.81 9.73 18.48
C THR A 346 -2.94 10.98 18.67
N ALA A 347 -3.43 11.98 19.41
CA ALA A 347 -2.67 13.19 19.71
C ALA A 347 -1.43 12.90 20.58
N ILE A 348 -1.56 12.03 21.58
CA ILE A 348 -0.45 11.61 22.44
C ILE A 348 0.63 10.91 21.60
N THR A 349 0.27 9.88 20.83
CA THR A 349 1.26 9.13 20.04
C THR A 349 1.89 9.97 18.93
N PHE A 350 1.12 10.88 18.33
CA PHE A 350 1.66 11.88 17.40
C PHE A 350 2.71 12.77 18.04
N THR A 351 2.43 13.29 19.24
CA THR A 351 3.36 14.15 19.98
C THR A 351 4.61 13.39 20.39
N ILE A 352 4.47 12.14 20.86
CA ILE A 352 5.61 11.26 21.18
C ILE A 352 6.48 11.02 19.94
N GLY A 353 5.88 10.73 18.79
CA GLY A 353 6.61 10.50 17.54
C GLY A 353 7.42 11.73 17.12
N TRP A 354 6.81 12.91 17.22
CA TRP A 354 7.49 14.18 16.93
C TRP A 354 8.66 14.47 17.89
N ILE A 355 8.48 14.22 19.18
CA ILE A 355 9.55 14.36 20.18
C ILE A 355 10.68 13.36 19.90
N LEU A 356 10.35 12.11 19.56
CA LEU A 356 11.33 11.07 19.27
C LEU A 356 12.22 11.41 18.07
N GLU A 357 11.65 11.95 16.99
CA GLU A 357 12.42 12.45 15.84
C GLU A 357 13.46 13.50 16.27
N LYS A 358 13.04 14.47 17.09
CA LYS A 358 13.89 15.57 17.56
C LYS A 358 15.00 15.04 18.48
N GLN A 359 14.64 14.20 19.45
CA GLN A 359 15.57 13.63 20.41
C GLN A 359 16.63 12.76 19.74
N TYR A 360 16.23 11.93 18.77
CA TYR A 360 17.17 11.09 18.04
C TYR A 360 18.23 11.92 17.29
N ARG A 361 17.81 13.03 16.66
CA ARG A 361 18.75 13.95 15.99
C ARG A 361 19.71 14.63 16.96
N THR A 362 19.19 15.14 18.08
CA THR A 362 20.00 15.80 19.11
C THR A 362 21.00 14.83 19.74
N PHE A 363 20.57 13.61 20.03
CA PHE A 363 21.43 12.56 20.58
C PHE A 363 22.52 12.13 19.59
N ALA A 364 22.18 11.97 18.31
CA ALA A 364 23.17 11.65 17.29
C ALA A 364 24.21 12.76 17.12
N SER A 365 23.78 14.03 17.11
CA SER A 365 24.70 15.17 17.02
C SER A 365 25.64 15.23 18.23
N TRP A 366 25.15 14.91 19.43
CA TRP A 366 25.98 14.86 20.63
C TRP A 366 27.08 13.79 20.55
N ARG A 367 26.81 12.67 19.85
CA ARG A 367 27.80 11.62 19.56
C ARG A 367 28.66 11.89 18.31
N GLY A 368 28.64 13.11 17.78
CA GLY A 368 29.41 13.48 16.59
C GLY A 368 28.89 12.88 15.27
N ARG A 369 27.67 12.33 15.24
CA ARG A 369 27.05 11.79 14.02
C ARG A 369 25.98 12.74 13.50
N THR A 370 26.09 13.16 12.25
CA THR A 370 25.05 13.96 11.58
C THR A 370 24.00 13.04 10.98
N VAL A 371 22.77 13.10 11.49
CA VAL A 371 21.63 12.31 11.00
C VAL A 371 20.66 13.22 10.27
N SER A 372 20.32 12.85 9.03
CA SER A 372 19.34 13.60 8.23
C SER A 372 17.95 13.53 8.86
N ALA A 373 17.12 14.56 8.65
CA ALA A 373 15.74 14.57 9.14
C ALA A 373 14.93 13.37 8.59
N LEU A 374 15.18 13.01 7.33
CA LEU A 374 14.56 11.86 6.66
C LEU A 374 14.92 10.55 7.37
N GLN A 375 16.19 10.35 7.75
CA GLN A 375 16.61 9.15 8.47
C GLN A 375 16.02 9.09 9.88
N ALA A 376 15.96 10.21 10.59
CA ALA A 376 15.34 10.27 11.91
C ALA A 376 13.85 9.90 11.87
N GLN A 377 13.14 10.42 10.87
CA GLN A 377 11.73 10.08 10.64
C GLN A 377 11.55 8.60 10.28
N HIS A 378 12.43 8.03 9.44
CA HIS A 378 12.39 6.60 9.11
C HIS A 378 12.57 5.71 10.36
N VAL A 379 13.52 6.03 11.23
CA VAL A 379 13.76 5.29 12.47
C VAL A 379 12.54 5.36 13.38
N ALA A 380 11.98 6.57 13.59
CA ALA A 380 10.77 6.77 14.36
C ALA A 380 9.58 5.97 13.78
N PHE A 381 9.38 6.03 12.47
CA PHE A 381 8.33 5.28 11.77
C PHE A 381 8.46 3.78 11.99
N THR A 382 9.68 3.25 11.91
CA THR A 382 9.97 1.83 12.12
C THR A 382 9.64 1.39 13.53
N ILE A 383 10.03 2.18 14.55
CA ILE A 383 9.70 1.92 15.96
C ILE A 383 8.17 1.92 16.17
N PHE A 384 7.46 2.87 15.58
CA PHE A 384 5.99 2.93 15.70
C PHE A 384 5.29 1.79 14.96
N THR A 385 5.77 1.38 13.78
CA THR A 385 5.22 0.20 13.09
C THR A 385 5.37 -1.04 13.97
N ILE A 386 6.56 -1.30 14.51
CA ILE A 386 6.77 -2.52 15.30
C ILE A 386 5.99 -2.49 16.62
N ALA A 387 5.95 -1.33 17.30
CA ALA A 387 5.14 -1.14 18.50
C ALA A 387 3.66 -1.37 18.21
N SER A 388 3.14 -0.87 17.08
CA SER A 388 1.74 -1.10 16.69
C SER A 388 1.48 -2.56 16.35
N PHE A 389 2.43 -3.25 15.70
CA PHE A 389 2.31 -4.67 15.38
C PHE A 389 2.22 -5.53 16.63
N TRP A 390 3.15 -5.36 17.58
CA TRP A 390 3.13 -6.12 18.83
C TRP A 390 1.94 -5.76 19.72
N THR A 391 1.55 -4.48 19.79
CA THR A 391 0.32 -4.08 20.49
C THR A 391 -0.89 -4.73 19.85
N PHE A 392 -1.01 -4.70 18.51
CA PHE A 392 -2.12 -5.32 17.80
C PHE A 392 -2.24 -6.81 18.10
N PHE A 393 -1.16 -7.57 17.98
CA PHE A 393 -1.21 -9.03 18.24
C PHE A 393 -1.25 -9.40 19.72
N SER A 394 -0.94 -8.47 20.63
CA SER A 394 -1.15 -8.68 22.06
C SER A 394 -2.63 -8.81 22.42
N TYR A 395 -3.54 -8.17 21.64
CA TYR A 395 -4.97 -8.13 21.90
C TYR A 395 -5.83 -8.73 20.76
N GLY A 396 -5.58 -8.37 19.50
CA GLY A 396 -6.49 -8.53 18.37
C GLY A 396 -6.94 -9.96 18.03
N ALA A 397 -6.12 -10.97 18.28
CA ALA A 397 -6.46 -12.38 18.04
C ALA A 397 -6.79 -13.15 19.33
N ARG A 398 -6.70 -12.50 20.50
CA ARG A 398 -6.83 -13.15 21.80
C ARG A 398 -8.16 -13.82 22.06
N PRO A 399 -9.32 -13.28 21.64
CA PRO A 399 -10.58 -13.99 21.80
C PRO A 399 -10.49 -15.41 21.22
N SER A 400 -9.99 -15.56 19.99
CA SER A 400 -9.84 -16.87 19.37
C SER A 400 -8.68 -17.68 19.96
N LEU A 401 -7.53 -17.05 20.22
CA LEU A 401 -6.32 -17.75 20.66
C LEU A 401 -6.42 -18.27 22.09
N ASN A 402 -7.08 -17.55 23.00
CA ASN A 402 -7.22 -17.96 24.40
C ASN A 402 -8.05 -19.24 24.58
N ARG A 403 -8.71 -19.72 23.50
CA ARG A 403 -9.41 -21.01 23.45
C ARG A 403 -8.48 -22.19 23.10
N LEU A 404 -7.25 -21.91 22.65
CA LEU A 404 -6.23 -22.94 22.38
C LEU A 404 -5.53 -23.38 23.67
N PRO A 405 -4.91 -24.58 23.67
CA PRO A 405 -4.03 -24.99 24.76
C PRO A 405 -2.91 -23.96 25.02
N PRO A 406 -2.40 -23.84 26.26
CA PRO A 406 -1.37 -22.85 26.60
C PRO A 406 -0.15 -22.85 25.68
N MET A 407 0.30 -24.03 25.25
CA MET A 407 1.42 -24.18 24.30
C MET A 407 1.12 -23.57 22.93
N GLY A 408 -0.12 -23.66 22.44
CA GLY A 408 -0.53 -23.04 21.18
C GLY A 408 -0.50 -21.52 21.25
N VAL A 409 -0.95 -20.95 22.38
CA VAL A 409 -0.88 -19.50 22.63
C VAL A 409 0.56 -19.02 22.72
N LEU A 410 1.42 -19.76 23.43
CA LEU A 410 2.83 -19.42 23.57
C LEU A 410 3.56 -19.50 22.23
N ALA A 411 3.32 -20.55 21.44
CA ALA A 411 3.89 -20.71 20.11
C ALA A 411 3.50 -19.55 19.19
N PHE A 412 2.22 -19.16 19.19
CA PHE A 412 1.75 -18.00 18.42
C PHE A 412 2.45 -16.71 18.84
N ASN A 413 2.55 -16.43 20.14
CA ASN A 413 3.26 -15.25 20.65
C ASN A 413 4.73 -15.26 20.23
N GLY A 414 5.39 -16.42 20.30
CA GLY A 414 6.77 -16.60 19.84
C GLY A 414 6.93 -16.26 18.36
N VAL A 415 6.03 -16.74 17.50
CA VAL A 415 6.04 -16.41 16.05
C VAL A 415 5.85 -14.91 15.82
N VAL A 416 4.89 -14.27 16.50
CA VAL A 416 4.64 -12.82 16.37
C VAL A 416 5.88 -12.00 16.78
N VAL A 417 6.49 -12.33 17.91
CA VAL A 417 7.71 -11.63 18.38
C VAL A 417 8.85 -11.84 17.40
N LEU A 418 9.08 -13.08 16.95
CA LEU A 418 10.14 -13.42 16.00
C LEU A 418 9.98 -12.68 14.67
N VAL A 419 8.79 -12.72 14.07
CA VAL A 419 8.51 -12.04 12.79
C VAL A 419 8.70 -10.53 12.93
N GLY A 420 8.18 -9.96 14.02
CA GLY A 420 8.33 -8.54 14.31
C GLY A 420 9.80 -8.12 14.48
N SER A 421 10.59 -8.89 15.25
CA SER A 421 12.01 -8.63 15.46
C SER A 421 12.83 -8.78 14.18
N MET A 422 12.55 -9.80 13.35
CA MET A 422 13.21 -9.96 12.05
C MET A 422 12.94 -8.79 11.11
N TRP A 423 11.67 -8.34 11.05
CA TRP A 423 11.30 -7.17 10.25
C TRP A 423 11.98 -5.90 10.76
N LEU A 424 12.00 -5.68 12.08
CA LEU A 424 12.67 -4.54 12.72
C LEU A 424 14.16 -4.53 12.39
N PHE A 425 14.86 -5.65 12.61
CA PHE A 425 16.29 -5.78 12.36
C PHE A 425 16.65 -5.45 10.90
N ARG A 426 15.86 -5.96 9.95
CA ARG A 426 16.07 -5.75 8.52
C ARG A 426 15.77 -4.31 8.04
N THR A 427 14.90 -3.61 8.76
CA THR A 427 14.38 -2.29 8.37
C THR A 427 15.10 -1.14 9.06
N PHE A 428 15.50 -1.31 10.33
CA PHE A 428 16.01 -0.24 11.18
C PHE A 428 17.25 0.48 10.61
N SER A 429 18.16 -0.26 9.96
CA SER A 429 19.38 0.29 9.37
C SER A 429 19.22 0.72 7.91
N ARG A 430 18.02 0.63 7.34
CA ARG A 430 17.78 0.94 5.94
C ARG A 430 17.87 2.45 5.71
N THR A 431 18.44 2.85 4.58
CA THR A 431 18.56 4.25 4.20
C THR A 431 18.15 4.47 2.75
N ARG A 432 17.68 5.68 2.43
CA ARG A 432 17.39 6.09 1.04
C ARG A 432 18.63 5.96 0.13
N ALA A 433 19.81 6.29 0.64
CA ALA A 433 21.06 6.17 -0.12
C ALA A 433 21.46 4.71 -0.43
N GLN A 434 21.05 3.74 0.39
CA GLN A 434 21.21 2.32 0.04
C GLN A 434 20.27 1.94 -1.11
N TYR A 435 19.01 2.36 -1.06
CA TYR A 435 18.05 2.13 -2.13
C TYR A 435 18.51 2.73 -3.46
N GLU A 436 18.98 3.99 -3.47
CA GLU A 436 19.46 4.66 -4.68
C GLU A 436 20.66 3.93 -5.30
N ARG A 437 21.63 3.50 -4.47
CA ARG A 437 22.78 2.70 -4.94
C ARG A 437 22.38 1.34 -5.50
N GLU A 438 21.48 0.64 -4.81
CA GLU A 438 20.94 -0.64 -5.30
C GLU A 438 20.23 -0.48 -6.64
N SER A 439 19.41 0.56 -6.80
CA SER A 439 18.67 0.83 -8.02
C SER A 439 19.57 1.21 -9.20
N MET A 440 20.68 1.91 -8.96
CA MET A 440 21.66 2.24 -10.00
C MET A 440 22.56 1.06 -10.36
N SER A 441 22.72 0.08 -9.45
CA SER A 441 23.73 -0.98 -9.60
C SER A 441 23.57 -1.79 -10.89
N THR A 442 22.35 -2.03 -11.36
CA THR A 442 22.11 -2.77 -12.60
C THR A 442 22.60 -2.00 -13.83
N SER A 443 22.26 -0.71 -13.93
CA SER A 443 22.74 0.17 -15.02
C SER A 443 24.26 0.31 -14.98
N LEU A 444 24.82 0.49 -13.79
CA LEU A 444 26.27 0.58 -13.59
C LEU A 444 26.99 -0.71 -13.97
N ARG A 445 26.45 -1.89 -13.62
CA ARG A 445 27.01 -3.18 -14.04
C ARG A 445 27.06 -3.31 -15.56
N LYS A 446 25.99 -2.93 -16.28
CA LYS A 446 25.98 -2.93 -17.75
C LYS A 446 27.10 -2.05 -18.32
N GLN A 447 27.33 -0.87 -17.74
CA GLN A 447 28.40 0.02 -18.18
C GLN A 447 29.80 -0.55 -17.92
N LEU A 448 30.01 -1.14 -16.74
CA LEU A 448 31.28 -1.78 -16.39
C LEU A 448 31.59 -2.99 -17.29
N GLN A 449 30.57 -3.76 -17.69
CA GLN A 449 30.73 -4.85 -18.66
C GLN A 449 31.21 -4.36 -20.04
N LYS A 450 30.75 -3.19 -20.50
CA LYS A 450 31.21 -2.61 -21.78
C LYS A 450 32.69 -2.22 -21.75
N LEU A 451 33.24 -1.94 -20.57
CA LEU A 451 34.60 -1.45 -20.39
C LEU A 451 35.67 -2.56 -20.36
N GLN A 452 35.28 -3.85 -20.46
CA GLN A 452 36.18 -5.01 -20.47
C GLN A 452 37.30 -4.93 -19.42
N LEU A 453 36.91 -4.71 -18.17
CA LEU A 453 37.85 -4.62 -17.05
C LEU A 453 38.68 -5.92 -16.91
N ASP A 454 39.98 -5.76 -16.65
CA ASP A 454 40.85 -6.91 -16.43
C ASP A 454 40.45 -7.66 -15.16
N THR A 455 40.20 -8.97 -15.31
CA THR A 455 39.77 -9.87 -14.22
C THR A 455 40.76 -9.95 -13.06
N SER A 456 42.02 -9.56 -13.29
CA SER A 456 43.05 -9.43 -12.26
C SER A 456 42.70 -8.37 -11.19
N LEU A 457 41.99 -7.30 -11.58
CA LEU A 457 41.51 -6.24 -10.68
C LEU A 457 40.30 -6.66 -9.82
N LEU A 458 39.64 -7.76 -10.19
CA LEU A 458 38.44 -8.26 -9.53
C LEU A 458 38.69 -9.55 -8.73
N GLU A 459 39.97 -9.86 -8.43
CA GLU A 459 40.37 -11.08 -7.72
C GLU A 459 39.82 -12.36 -8.38
N GLY A 460 39.68 -12.35 -9.72
CA GLY A 460 39.12 -13.47 -10.49
C GLY A 460 37.59 -13.59 -10.46
N ARG A 461 36.86 -12.64 -9.86
CA ARG A 461 35.39 -12.55 -9.92
C ARG A 461 34.92 -11.82 -11.18
N PHE A 462 33.74 -12.19 -11.68
CA PHE A 462 33.09 -11.46 -12.76
C PHE A 462 32.29 -10.27 -12.22
N VAL A 463 32.00 -9.29 -13.08
CA VAL A 463 31.25 -8.08 -12.74
C VAL A 463 29.81 -8.41 -12.26
N GLU A 464 29.25 -9.54 -12.71
CA GLU A 464 27.92 -9.99 -12.28
C GLU A 464 27.86 -10.38 -10.80
N ASP A 465 28.97 -10.86 -10.23
CA ASP A 465 29.02 -11.36 -8.86
C ASP A 465 29.25 -10.23 -7.82
N LEU A 466 29.50 -9.00 -8.28
CA LEU A 466 29.76 -7.86 -7.41
C LEU A 466 28.48 -7.35 -6.74
N SER A 467 28.56 -7.10 -5.44
CA SER A 467 27.52 -6.43 -4.65
C SER A 467 27.30 -4.99 -5.15
N SER A 468 26.12 -4.42 -4.88
CA SER A 468 25.79 -3.05 -5.32
C SER A 468 26.77 -2.00 -4.77
N ASP A 469 27.35 -2.23 -3.58
CA ASP A 469 28.35 -1.33 -2.99
C ASP A 469 29.74 -1.49 -3.67
N GLU A 470 30.14 -2.70 -4.02
CA GLU A 470 31.36 -2.96 -4.80
C GLU A 470 31.26 -2.33 -6.19
N VAL A 471 30.14 -2.52 -6.89
CA VAL A 471 29.87 -1.92 -8.21
C VAL A 471 29.96 -0.39 -8.14
N TYR A 472 29.32 0.22 -7.14
CA TYR A 472 29.36 1.67 -6.98
C TYR A 472 30.76 2.19 -6.62
N THR A 473 31.55 1.38 -5.90
CA THR A 473 32.95 1.72 -5.60
C THR A 473 33.83 1.62 -6.85
N LEU A 474 33.58 0.62 -7.71
CA LEU A 474 34.26 0.47 -9.00
C LEU A 474 34.01 1.68 -9.92
N VAL A 475 32.81 2.26 -9.86
CA VAL A 475 32.48 3.47 -10.62
C VAL A 475 33.34 4.67 -10.22
N LYS A 476 33.83 4.73 -8.98
CA LYS A 476 34.80 5.76 -8.58
C LYS A 476 36.13 5.61 -9.32
N VAL A 477 36.49 4.39 -9.73
CA VAL A 477 37.68 4.15 -10.56
C VAL A 477 37.49 4.76 -11.96
N LEU A 478 36.26 4.88 -12.46
CA LEU A 478 35.96 5.57 -13.72
C LEU A 478 36.29 7.06 -13.69
N SER A 479 36.42 7.67 -12.51
CA SER A 479 36.88 9.06 -12.39
C SER A 479 38.29 9.28 -12.95
N GLY A 480 39.11 8.23 -13.05
CA GLY A 480 40.46 8.28 -13.64
C GLY A 480 40.51 8.21 -15.16
N TYR A 481 39.37 8.02 -15.84
CA TYR A 481 39.28 7.91 -17.30
C TYR A 481 38.99 9.28 -17.97
N SER A 482 39.04 9.32 -19.31
CA SER A 482 38.82 10.55 -20.07
C SER A 482 37.46 11.21 -19.78
N GLN A 483 37.41 12.54 -19.85
CA GLN A 483 36.18 13.30 -19.59
C GLN A 483 35.03 12.88 -20.51
N GLN A 484 35.33 12.54 -21.76
CA GLN A 484 34.35 12.11 -22.75
C GLN A 484 33.72 10.77 -22.39
N LEU A 485 34.50 9.81 -21.90
CA LEU A 485 33.99 8.52 -21.44
C LEU A 485 33.11 8.67 -20.21
N ARG A 486 33.50 9.52 -19.25
CA ARG A 486 32.69 9.80 -18.05
C ARG A 486 31.34 10.40 -18.41
N LEU A 487 31.32 11.39 -19.31
CA LEU A 487 30.08 12.02 -19.76
C LEU A 487 29.21 11.03 -20.53
N GLN A 488 29.80 10.20 -21.41
CA GLN A 488 29.06 9.18 -22.15
C GLN A 488 28.44 8.14 -21.21
N SER A 489 29.22 7.58 -20.28
CA SER A 489 28.68 6.62 -19.30
C SER A 489 27.59 7.26 -18.45
N TYR A 490 27.75 8.53 -18.04
CA TYR A 490 26.74 9.27 -17.31
C TYR A 490 25.43 9.42 -18.10
N THR A 491 25.51 9.82 -19.37
CA THR A 491 24.35 9.92 -20.28
C THR A 491 23.66 8.57 -20.45
N GLU A 492 24.40 7.50 -20.72
CA GLU A 492 23.80 6.16 -20.91
C GLU A 492 23.14 5.62 -19.63
N ILE A 493 23.70 5.91 -18.45
CA ILE A 493 23.07 5.56 -17.16
C ILE A 493 21.79 6.35 -16.94
N MET A 494 21.81 7.65 -17.29
CA MET A 494 20.66 8.52 -17.16
C MET A 494 19.53 8.09 -18.09
N GLU A 495 19.85 7.78 -19.35
CA GLU A 495 18.92 7.21 -20.33
C GLU A 495 18.29 5.91 -19.82
N ASP A 496 19.10 4.93 -19.40
CA ASP A 496 18.61 3.63 -18.90
C ASP A 496 17.69 3.83 -17.68
N LEU A 497 17.99 4.77 -16.76
CA LEU A 497 17.17 5.00 -15.57
C LEU A 497 15.88 5.80 -15.85
N LEU A 498 15.89 6.68 -16.84
CA LEU A 498 14.69 7.38 -17.34
C LEU A 498 13.77 6.39 -18.09
N GLU A 499 14.33 5.57 -18.98
CA GLU A 499 13.60 4.51 -19.68
C GLU A 499 12.97 3.53 -18.70
N GLN A 500 13.74 3.13 -17.68
CA GLN A 500 13.26 2.29 -16.60
C GLN A 500 12.28 2.98 -15.66
N ARG A 501 12.02 4.28 -15.80
CA ARG A 501 11.16 5.08 -14.89
C ARG A 501 11.58 5.00 -13.42
N VAL A 502 12.87 4.78 -13.17
CA VAL A 502 13.44 4.87 -11.82
C VAL A 502 13.48 6.32 -11.37
N VAL A 503 13.70 7.24 -12.30
CA VAL A 503 13.83 8.67 -12.05
C VAL A 503 12.96 9.42 -13.05
N ASP A 504 12.41 10.56 -12.64
CA ASP A 504 11.73 11.52 -13.51
C ASP A 504 12.66 12.71 -13.80
N VAL A 505 12.41 13.42 -14.90
CA VAL A 505 13.26 14.56 -15.31
C VAL A 505 13.42 15.59 -14.18
N PRO A 506 12.35 16.04 -13.48
CA PRO A 506 12.47 17.03 -12.42
C PRO A 506 13.27 16.52 -11.21
N GLY A 507 13.15 15.23 -10.86
CA GLY A 507 13.86 14.63 -9.73
C GLY A 507 15.28 14.14 -10.06
N SER A 508 15.68 14.19 -11.33
CA SER A 508 16.95 13.62 -11.79
C SER A 508 18.19 14.32 -11.25
N TYR A 509 18.15 15.65 -11.12
CA TYR A 509 19.28 16.43 -10.62
C TYR A 509 19.70 16.00 -9.21
N ASP A 510 18.73 15.81 -8.31
CA ASP A 510 18.95 15.40 -6.93
C ASP A 510 19.32 13.92 -6.84
N PHE A 511 18.64 13.06 -7.60
CA PHE A 511 18.91 11.61 -7.60
C PHE A 511 20.35 11.31 -8.04
N PHE A 512 20.83 11.99 -9.07
CA PHE A 512 22.18 11.80 -9.59
C PHE A 512 23.25 12.61 -8.87
N ALA A 513 22.93 13.44 -7.88
CA ALA A 513 23.89 14.35 -7.24
C ALA A 513 25.18 13.66 -6.80
N LYS A 514 25.06 12.49 -6.16
CA LYS A 514 26.22 11.72 -5.70
C LYS A 514 27.02 11.12 -6.86
N LEU A 515 26.34 10.59 -7.88
CA LEU A 515 27.01 10.06 -9.07
C LEU A 515 27.75 11.16 -9.84
N ARG A 516 27.13 12.35 -9.96
CA ARG A 516 27.76 13.54 -10.57
C ARG A 516 29.03 13.93 -9.80
N GLN A 517 28.96 13.94 -8.46
CA GLN A 517 30.12 14.21 -7.62
C GLN A 517 31.23 13.16 -7.80
N ASP A 518 30.88 11.88 -7.78
CA ASP A 518 31.84 10.77 -7.89
C ASP A 518 32.51 10.70 -9.28
N LEU A 519 31.79 11.06 -10.36
CA LEU A 519 32.31 11.14 -11.73
C LEU A 519 32.91 12.52 -12.08
N GLN A 520 32.80 13.51 -11.18
CA GLN A 520 33.18 14.91 -11.39
C GLN A 520 32.48 15.58 -12.61
N ILE A 521 31.20 15.28 -12.79
CA ILE A 521 30.35 15.88 -13.83
C ILE A 521 29.82 17.23 -13.32
N LYS A 522 29.94 18.29 -14.13
CA LYS A 522 29.45 19.63 -13.77
C LYS A 522 27.92 19.70 -13.86
N ASP A 523 27.34 20.65 -13.14
CA ASP A 523 25.91 20.94 -13.21
C ASP A 523 25.46 21.31 -14.63
N SER A 524 26.26 22.08 -15.36
CA SER A 524 26.02 22.41 -16.78
C SER A 524 25.94 21.17 -17.66
N ASP A 525 26.80 20.19 -17.39
CA ASP A 525 26.92 18.98 -18.20
C ASP A 525 25.69 18.09 -17.97
N HIS A 526 25.14 18.06 -16.76
CA HIS A 526 23.89 17.35 -16.46
C HIS A 526 22.70 17.92 -17.25
N PHE A 527 22.53 19.23 -17.27
CA PHE A 527 21.44 19.85 -18.04
C PHE A 527 21.65 19.67 -19.54
N ALA A 528 22.89 19.77 -20.04
CA ALA A 528 23.22 19.46 -21.42
C ALA A 528 22.90 17.99 -21.78
N THR A 529 23.15 17.04 -20.88
CA THR A 529 22.73 15.64 -21.05
C THR A 529 21.21 15.52 -21.16
N ILE A 530 20.43 16.22 -20.32
CA ILE A 530 18.96 16.21 -20.43
C ILE A 530 18.51 16.74 -21.79
N GLU A 531 19.09 17.85 -22.25
CA GLU A 531 18.78 18.43 -23.56
C GLU A 531 19.16 17.49 -24.71
N ALA A 532 20.30 16.80 -24.61
CA ALA A 532 20.72 15.79 -25.58
C ALA A 532 19.72 14.63 -25.64
N ILE A 533 19.31 14.10 -24.48
CA ILE A 533 18.28 13.05 -24.37
C ILE A 533 16.94 13.55 -24.91
N ALA A 534 16.60 14.83 -24.71
CA ALA A 534 15.39 15.42 -25.26
C ALA A 534 15.37 15.43 -26.78
N ALA A 535 16.54 15.64 -27.40
CA ALA A 535 16.69 15.67 -28.84
C ALA A 535 16.71 14.27 -29.46
N THR A 536 17.32 13.29 -28.79
CA THR A 536 17.45 11.91 -29.31
C THR A 536 16.26 11.02 -28.97
N HIS A 537 15.71 11.16 -27.76
CA HIS A 537 14.67 10.32 -27.18
C HIS A 537 13.55 11.16 -26.51
N PRO A 538 12.81 11.98 -27.29
CA PRO A 538 11.77 12.86 -26.75
C PRO A 538 10.67 12.11 -25.98
N GLU A 539 10.42 10.84 -26.32
CA GLU A 539 9.48 9.95 -25.65
C GLU A 539 9.79 9.72 -24.16
N LEU A 540 11.06 9.78 -23.76
CA LEU A 540 11.49 9.57 -22.38
C LEU A 540 11.14 10.75 -21.46
N LEU A 541 10.94 11.93 -22.04
CA LEU A 541 10.63 13.17 -21.31
C LEU A 541 9.13 13.49 -21.31
N MET A 542 8.34 12.84 -22.17
CA MET A 542 6.89 13.01 -22.18
C MET A 542 6.27 12.28 -20.99
N SER A 543 5.54 13.02 -20.15
CA SER A 543 4.80 12.42 -19.03
C SER A 543 3.84 11.33 -19.52
N ALA A 544 3.64 10.29 -18.70
CA ALA A 544 2.94 9.04 -19.02
C ALA A 544 1.47 9.17 -19.49
N GLN A 545 0.93 10.37 -19.70
CA GLN A 545 -0.41 10.56 -20.25
C GLN A 545 -0.52 10.17 -21.74
N THR A 546 0.59 10.19 -22.50
CA THR A 546 0.49 10.10 -23.98
C THR A 546 0.85 8.73 -24.57
N HIS A 547 1.67 7.91 -23.89
CA HIS A 547 2.24 6.69 -24.52
C HIS A 547 1.39 5.42 -24.45
N GLU A 548 0.60 5.20 -23.40
CA GLU A 548 -0.17 3.93 -23.27
C GLU A 548 -1.51 3.95 -24.04
N VAL A 549 -2.04 5.13 -24.40
CA VAL A 549 -3.24 5.23 -25.26
C VAL A 549 -2.90 4.96 -26.74
N SER A 550 -1.65 5.19 -27.15
CA SER A 550 -1.22 4.96 -28.54
C SER A 550 -1.16 3.46 -28.88
N ALA A 551 -0.78 2.59 -27.94
CA ALA A 551 -0.54 1.18 -28.25
C ALA A 551 -1.83 0.32 -28.35
N GLU A 552 -2.94 0.71 -27.72
CA GLU A 552 -4.18 -0.11 -27.73
C GLU A 552 -5.20 0.29 -28.81
N HIS A 553 -5.02 1.39 -29.56
CA HIS A 553 -6.00 1.86 -30.57
C HIS A 553 -5.44 2.09 -31.98
N HIS A 554 -4.18 1.77 -32.25
CA HIS A 554 -3.68 1.73 -33.61
C HIS A 554 -3.78 0.31 -34.17
N ASP A 555 -4.92 -0.02 -34.78
CA ASP A 555 -4.91 -0.99 -35.87
C ASP A 555 -3.83 -0.54 -36.86
N ALA A 556 -2.92 -1.44 -37.26
CA ALA A 556 -1.81 -1.11 -38.18
C ALA A 556 -2.33 -0.45 -39.49
N ALA A 557 -3.58 -0.73 -39.87
CA ALA A 557 -4.30 -0.10 -40.97
C ALA A 557 -4.59 1.39 -40.75
N THR A 558 -4.78 1.84 -39.50
CA THR A 558 -5.09 3.22 -39.12
C THR A 558 -3.82 4.08 -39.12
N LEU A 559 -2.70 3.56 -38.59
CA LEU A 559 -1.41 4.26 -38.64
C LEU A 559 -0.92 4.41 -40.09
N ALA A 560 -1.08 3.36 -40.91
CA ALA A 560 -0.79 3.41 -42.34
C ALA A 560 -1.67 4.42 -43.09
N LYS A 561 -2.96 4.53 -42.75
CA LYS A 561 -3.86 5.55 -43.31
C LYS A 561 -3.49 6.97 -42.88
N THR A 562 -3.06 7.17 -41.64
CA THR A 562 -2.63 8.49 -41.13
C THR A 562 -1.32 8.94 -41.78
N ILE A 563 -0.35 8.03 -41.93
CA ILE A 563 0.91 8.29 -42.67
C ILE A 563 0.61 8.56 -44.16
N ALA A 564 -0.26 7.77 -44.79
CA ALA A 564 -0.68 7.98 -46.18
C ALA A 564 -1.43 9.29 -46.39
N LYS A 565 -2.25 9.73 -45.42
CA LYS A 565 -2.98 11.02 -45.48
C LYS A 565 -2.03 12.21 -45.33
N ARG A 566 -1.01 12.11 -44.48
CA ARG A 566 0.04 13.14 -44.32
C ARG A 566 0.89 13.27 -45.58
N LEU A 567 1.32 12.14 -46.14
CA LEU A 567 2.05 12.09 -47.43
C LEU A 567 1.22 12.57 -48.63
N ARG A 568 -0.11 12.54 -48.54
CA ARG A 568 -1.02 13.05 -49.59
C ARG A 568 -1.21 14.57 -49.51
N ASN A 569 -1.18 15.13 -48.30
CA ASN A 569 -1.30 16.58 -48.07
C ASN A 569 0.03 17.33 -48.28
N ASP A 570 1.18 16.64 -48.15
CA ASP A 570 2.51 17.22 -48.34
C ASP A 570 3.06 17.08 -49.78
N ARG A 571 2.24 16.70 -50.77
CA ARG A 571 2.65 16.76 -52.18
C ARG A 571 2.45 18.17 -52.73
N PRO A 572 3.52 18.90 -53.11
CA PRO A 572 3.37 20.12 -53.90
C PRO A 572 3.10 19.71 -55.35
N GLY A 573 1.92 20.05 -55.87
CA GLY A 573 1.52 19.63 -57.22
C GLY A 573 0.44 20.49 -57.84
N ASN A 574 0.91 21.50 -58.57
CA ASN A 574 0.27 22.19 -59.69
C ASN A 574 -0.81 23.24 -59.41
N ALA A 575 -0.31 24.48 -59.35
CA ALA A 575 -0.93 25.60 -60.03
C ALA A 575 -1.24 25.23 -61.50
N SER A 576 -2.50 25.33 -61.91
CA SER A 576 -2.87 25.65 -63.28
C SER A 576 -4.20 26.40 -63.28
N SER A 577 -4.13 27.61 -63.81
CA SER A 577 -5.19 28.53 -64.20
C SER A 577 -6.41 27.88 -64.85
N THR A 578 -7.62 28.41 -64.61
CA THR A 578 -8.38 29.20 -65.61
C THR A 578 -9.76 29.64 -65.09
N SER A 579 -9.99 30.95 -65.22
CA SER A 579 -11.24 31.69 -65.51
C SER A 579 -12.63 31.08 -65.27
N GLY A 580 -13.53 31.90 -64.69
CA GLY A 580 -14.94 31.90 -65.12
C GLY A 580 -16.02 32.34 -64.12
N ARG A 581 -16.31 33.65 -64.09
CA ARG A 581 -17.65 34.31 -64.04
C ARG A 581 -18.79 33.86 -63.08
N ARG A 582 -19.32 34.91 -62.41
CA ARG A 582 -20.73 35.32 -62.14
C ARG A 582 -21.46 34.71 -60.92
N ARG A 583 -21.87 35.58 -59.97
CA ARG A 583 -23.25 36.08 -59.68
C ARG A 583 -24.22 34.93 -59.34
N TRP A 584 -24.86 34.86 -58.18
CA TRP A 584 -25.50 35.89 -57.34
C TRP A 584 -25.27 35.62 -55.85
#